data_AF-A0A2E2HHV9-F1
#
_entry.id   AF-A0A2E2HHV9-F1
#
_cell.length_a   1.000
_cell.length_b   1.000
_cell.length_c   1.000
_cell.angle_alpha   90.00
_cell.angle_beta   90.00
_cell.angle_gamma   90.00
#
_symmetry.space_group_name_H-M   'P 1'
#
loop_
_entity.id
_entity.type
_entity.pdbx_description
1 polymer ?
#
loop_
_entity_poly.entity_id
_entity_poly.type
_entity_poly.pdbx_seq_one_letter_code
_entity_poly.pdbx_strand_id
1 'polypeptide(L)'
;MNKKDAEALAKADEVEALVSQGYTHKQIAKKLGVVPSTVDRRKRAGKVIRAKTSQATSPTTVERRELPSFDRWDLPGEQSDDLGYDELDDDVPIEDLINERKERFKRLDGKKTRRHTRKVQVKLPGPVAITHFGDPHVDDDGCNWPELLRTVEVVSKTEGMFAGNIGDTTNNWVGRLQRLWGHQSTTVDEAIRLAHWLFHSVPWMYCVLGNHDKWNHGAQLLRYLTQGAKIAVFAENTARIELEFPKGDPLRVVARHDFKGSSIWNRAHGPLRESKLNPWGDIYISGHRHIWVSHHEEGTDGKPRHALIVRGFKAYDEYAETCGFYEHQHGESVTTILDPTHPSPMQRVQVVWDVEEAADILTWKRGKYGLTSYSNLRR
;
A
#
# COMPACT_ATOMS: atom_id res chain seq x y z
N MET A 1 -38.48 -17.64 -18.78
CA MET A 1 -38.61 -16.24 -18.30
C MET A 1 -39.80 -16.17 -17.35
N ASN A 2 -39.68 -15.54 -16.18
CA ASN A 2 -40.80 -15.43 -15.22
C ASN A 2 -41.76 -14.28 -15.60
N LYS A 3 -42.96 -14.24 -15.02
CA LYS A 3 -44.01 -13.24 -15.33
C LYS A 3 -43.55 -11.78 -15.08
N LYS A 4 -42.77 -11.54 -14.03
CA LYS A 4 -42.24 -10.20 -13.71
C LYS A 4 -41.21 -9.73 -14.73
N ASP A 5 -40.38 -10.63 -15.23
CA ASP A 5 -39.38 -10.33 -16.27
C ASP A 5 -40.06 -10.04 -17.62
N ALA A 6 -41.14 -10.77 -17.95
CA ALA A 6 -41.92 -10.51 -19.16
C ALA A 6 -42.58 -9.12 -19.15
N GLU A 7 -43.21 -8.74 -18.03
CA GLU A 7 -43.81 -7.41 -17.86
C GLU A 7 -42.77 -6.28 -17.86
N ALA A 8 -41.59 -6.52 -17.30
CA ALA A 8 -40.50 -5.55 -17.31
C ALA A 8 -39.88 -5.37 -18.71
N LEU A 9 -39.80 -6.46 -19.50
CA LEU A 9 -39.31 -6.42 -20.86
C LEU A 9 -40.28 -5.66 -21.79
N ALA A 10 -41.59 -5.92 -21.69
CA ALA A 10 -42.59 -5.18 -22.47
C ALA A 10 -42.54 -3.67 -22.22
N LYS A 11 -42.35 -3.25 -20.96
CA LYS A 11 -42.18 -1.84 -20.58
C LYS A 11 -40.86 -1.24 -21.07
N ALA A 12 -39.83 -2.05 -21.32
CA ALA A 12 -38.57 -1.61 -21.90
C ALA A 12 -38.68 -1.47 -23.43
N ASP A 13 -39.36 -2.41 -24.08
CA ASP A 13 -39.64 -2.40 -25.52
C ASP A 13 -40.48 -1.17 -25.91
N GLU A 14 -41.49 -0.81 -25.11
CA GLU A 14 -42.29 0.40 -25.28
C GLU A 14 -41.43 1.68 -25.24
N VAL A 15 -40.43 1.73 -24.35
CA VAL A 15 -39.49 2.85 -24.27
C VAL A 15 -38.56 2.89 -25.48
N GLU A 16 -38.05 1.75 -25.96
CA GLU A 16 -37.18 1.68 -27.15
C GLU A 16 -37.92 2.02 -28.45
N ALA A 17 -39.20 1.66 -28.57
CA ALA A 17 -40.03 2.04 -29.70
C ALA A 17 -40.19 3.57 -29.79
N LEU A 18 -40.42 4.25 -28.66
CA LEU A 18 -40.53 5.71 -28.63
C LEU A 18 -39.18 6.40 -28.89
N VAL A 19 -38.07 5.82 -28.45
CA VAL A 19 -36.72 6.32 -28.81
C VAL A 19 -36.50 6.22 -30.32
N SER A 20 -36.91 5.11 -30.93
CA SER A 20 -36.76 4.88 -32.37
C SER A 20 -37.63 5.82 -33.22
N GLN A 21 -38.70 6.36 -32.63
CA GLN A 21 -39.54 7.42 -33.21
C GLN A 21 -38.96 8.84 -32.97
N GLY A 22 -37.75 8.96 -32.41
CA GLY A 22 -37.07 10.25 -32.23
C GLY A 22 -37.48 11.03 -30.98
N TYR A 23 -38.28 10.45 -30.06
CA TYR A 23 -38.66 11.15 -28.84
C TYR A 23 -37.49 11.26 -27.85
N THR A 24 -37.30 12.45 -27.29
CA THR A 24 -36.36 12.69 -26.20
C THR A 24 -36.84 12.08 -24.89
N HIS A 25 -35.92 11.82 -23.95
CA HIS A 25 -36.25 11.22 -22.65
C HIS A 25 -37.35 11.96 -21.86
N LYS A 26 -37.37 13.30 -21.90
CA LYS A 26 -38.42 14.10 -21.24
C LYS A 26 -39.79 13.93 -21.91
N GLN A 27 -39.82 13.82 -23.23
CA GLN A 27 -41.06 13.59 -23.98
C GLN A 27 -41.61 12.18 -23.75
N ILE A 28 -40.74 11.16 -23.68
CA ILE A 28 -41.11 9.78 -23.36
C ILE A 28 -41.71 9.71 -21.95
N ALA A 29 -41.05 10.33 -20.96
CA ALA A 29 -41.53 10.38 -19.59
C ALA A 29 -42.94 11.01 -19.49
N LYS A 30 -43.16 12.12 -20.19
CA LYS A 30 -44.47 12.79 -20.29
C LYS A 30 -45.52 11.92 -20.96
N LYS A 31 -45.18 11.24 -22.07
CA LYS A 31 -46.10 10.38 -22.84
C LYS A 31 -46.51 9.12 -22.08
N LEU A 32 -45.63 8.59 -21.24
CA LEU A 32 -45.86 7.40 -20.42
C LEU A 32 -46.40 7.72 -19.01
N GLY A 33 -46.60 9.00 -18.66
CA GLY A 33 -47.08 9.42 -17.34
C GLY A 33 -46.13 9.06 -16.19
N VAL A 34 -44.82 9.04 -16.43
CA VAL A 34 -43.79 8.67 -15.44
C VAL A 34 -42.71 9.73 -15.31
N VAL A 35 -41.94 9.68 -14.23
CA VAL A 35 -40.76 10.55 -14.06
C VAL A 35 -39.58 10.11 -14.95
N PRO A 36 -38.71 11.02 -15.42
CA PRO A 36 -37.62 10.69 -16.35
C PRO A 36 -36.69 9.55 -15.90
N SER A 37 -36.38 9.47 -14.60
CA SER A 37 -35.55 8.38 -14.03
C SER A 37 -36.17 6.99 -14.20
N THR A 38 -37.50 6.90 -14.35
CA THR A 38 -38.19 5.63 -14.62
C THR A 38 -37.93 5.14 -16.05
N VAL A 39 -37.70 6.04 -17.00
CA VAL A 39 -37.37 5.69 -18.40
C VAL A 39 -36.00 5.00 -18.46
N ASP A 40 -35.00 5.54 -17.76
CA ASP A 40 -33.66 4.94 -17.69
C ASP A 40 -33.66 3.59 -16.97
N ARG A 41 -34.46 3.47 -15.90
CA ARG A 41 -34.62 2.21 -15.17
C ARG A 41 -35.22 1.12 -16.06
N ARG A 42 -36.23 1.45 -16.89
CA ARG A 42 -36.84 0.52 -17.85
C ARG A 42 -35.84 0.07 -18.93
N LYS A 43 -35.05 0.99 -19.50
CA LYS A 43 -33.99 0.64 -20.46
C LYS A 43 -32.95 -0.33 -19.88
N ARG A 44 -32.48 -0.06 -18.66
CA ARG A 44 -31.50 -0.92 -17.98
C ARG A 44 -32.07 -2.31 -17.67
N ALA A 45 -33.32 -2.37 -17.22
CA ALA A 45 -34.00 -3.65 -16.96
C ALA A 45 -34.11 -4.51 -18.22
N GLY A 46 -34.51 -3.92 -19.36
CA GLY A 46 -34.58 -4.63 -20.65
C GLY A 46 -33.24 -5.23 -21.08
N LYS A 47 -32.13 -4.46 -20.97
CA LYS A 47 -30.78 -4.94 -21.30
C LYS A 47 -30.35 -6.13 -20.44
N VAL A 48 -30.63 -6.10 -19.15
CA VAL A 48 -30.28 -7.19 -18.22
C VAL A 48 -31.12 -8.45 -18.48
N ILE A 49 -32.42 -8.31 -18.75
CA ILE A 49 -33.30 -9.44 -19.00
C ILE A 49 -32.95 -10.12 -20.33
N ARG A 50 -32.68 -9.36 -21.39
CA ARG A 50 -32.27 -9.91 -22.70
C ARG A 50 -30.94 -10.68 -22.62
N ALA A 51 -29.97 -10.16 -21.84
CA ALA A 51 -28.68 -10.84 -21.62
C ALA A 51 -28.80 -12.15 -20.83
N LYS A 52 -29.75 -12.23 -19.88
CA LYS A 52 -30.06 -13.48 -19.16
C LYS A 52 -30.71 -14.51 -20.08
N THR A 53 -31.60 -14.09 -20.98
CA THR A 53 -32.26 -14.99 -21.92
C THR A 53 -31.29 -15.54 -22.97
N SER A 54 -30.29 -14.75 -23.40
CA SER A 54 -29.24 -15.21 -24.32
C SER A 54 -28.23 -16.20 -23.71
N GLN A 55 -28.12 -16.26 -22.38
CA GLN A 55 -27.23 -17.21 -21.69
C GLN A 55 -27.91 -18.57 -21.38
N ALA A 56 -29.24 -18.67 -21.47
CA ALA A 56 -29.99 -19.87 -21.10
C ALA A 56 -30.16 -20.91 -22.23
N THR A 57 -29.70 -20.63 -23.44
CA THR A 57 -29.84 -21.51 -24.63
C THR A 57 -28.58 -22.31 -25.00
N SER A 58 -27.60 -22.43 -24.10
CA SER A 58 -26.43 -23.30 -24.34
C SER A 58 -26.59 -24.63 -23.58
N PRO A 59 -26.75 -25.78 -24.26
CA PRO A 59 -26.82 -27.07 -23.60
C PRO A 59 -25.43 -27.51 -23.12
N THR A 60 -25.32 -27.90 -21.85
CA THR A 60 -24.18 -28.61 -21.29
C THR A 60 -24.27 -30.09 -21.61
N THR A 61 -23.53 -30.54 -22.63
CA THR A 61 -23.06 -31.93 -22.76
C THR A 61 -21.72 -31.90 -23.49
N VAL A 62 -20.71 -32.51 -22.89
CA VAL A 62 -19.33 -32.54 -23.41
C VAL A 62 -19.29 -33.59 -24.53
N GLU A 63 -19.41 -33.14 -25.78
CA GLU A 63 -18.85 -33.84 -26.94
C GLU A 63 -17.67 -33.02 -27.46
N ARG A 64 -16.55 -33.69 -27.77
CA ARG A 64 -15.35 -33.08 -28.37
C ARG A 64 -15.77 -32.35 -29.65
N ARG A 65 -15.81 -31.02 -29.61
CA ARG A 65 -16.01 -30.20 -30.80
C ARG A 65 -14.63 -29.91 -31.39
N GLU A 66 -14.38 -30.44 -32.58
CA GLU A 66 -13.26 -29.98 -33.42
C GLU A 66 -13.34 -28.46 -33.59
N LEU A 67 -12.20 -27.78 -33.47
CA LEU A 67 -12.12 -26.35 -33.66
C LEU A 67 -12.55 -26.00 -35.10
N PRO A 68 -13.28 -24.89 -35.32
CA PRO A 68 -13.72 -24.51 -36.66
C PRO A 68 -12.50 -24.24 -37.55
N SER A 69 -12.54 -24.71 -38.81
CA SER A 69 -11.50 -24.40 -39.80
C SER A 69 -11.43 -22.88 -40.02
N PHE A 70 -10.20 -22.41 -40.27
CA PHE A 70 -9.86 -20.99 -40.42
C PHE A 70 -10.47 -20.34 -41.70
N ASP A 71 -11.26 -21.08 -42.48
CA ASP A 71 -11.68 -20.71 -43.84
C ASP A 71 -12.92 -19.79 -43.91
N ARG A 72 -13.31 -19.15 -42.82
CA ARG A 72 -14.58 -18.38 -42.76
C ARG A 72 -14.43 -16.87 -42.65
N TRP A 73 -13.24 -16.35 -42.92
CA TRP A 73 -12.98 -14.92 -42.97
C TRP A 73 -12.46 -14.57 -44.38
N ASP A 74 -13.27 -13.84 -45.15
CA ASP A 74 -12.77 -13.16 -46.36
C ASP A 74 -11.85 -12.02 -45.89
N LEU A 75 -10.55 -12.29 -45.87
CA LEU A 75 -9.55 -11.26 -45.67
C LEU A 75 -9.57 -10.34 -46.91
N PRO A 76 -9.59 -9.00 -46.74
CA PRO A 76 -9.43 -8.10 -47.87
C PRO A 76 -8.12 -8.43 -48.58
N GLY A 77 -8.19 -8.60 -49.90
CA GLY A 77 -7.06 -9.05 -50.72
C GLY A 77 -5.79 -8.24 -50.43
N GLU A 78 -4.67 -8.96 -50.33
CA GLU A 78 -3.34 -8.42 -50.06
C GLU A 78 -3.05 -7.20 -50.95
N GLN A 79 -3.09 -6.01 -50.36
CA GLN A 79 -2.14 -4.97 -50.74
C GLN A 79 -0.92 -5.19 -49.86
N SER A 80 0.09 -5.85 -50.42
CA SER A 80 1.41 -5.94 -49.84
C SER A 80 2.06 -4.56 -49.90
N ASP A 81 1.78 -3.72 -48.91
CA ASP A 81 2.74 -2.69 -48.54
C ASP A 81 3.90 -3.43 -47.88
N ASP A 82 4.97 -3.63 -48.65
CA ASP A 82 6.27 -4.16 -48.22
C ASP A 82 6.89 -3.21 -47.18
N LEU A 83 6.33 -3.26 -45.97
CA LEU A 83 6.96 -2.76 -44.77
C LEU A 83 7.95 -3.84 -44.35
N GLY A 84 9.17 -3.74 -44.87
CA GLY A 84 10.30 -4.62 -44.53
C GLY A 84 10.42 -4.80 -43.02
N TYR A 85 9.83 -5.88 -42.53
CA TYR A 85 10.19 -6.45 -41.24
C TYR A 85 11.42 -7.29 -41.52
N ASP A 86 12.59 -6.70 -41.26
CA ASP A 86 13.80 -7.49 -41.09
C ASP A 86 13.47 -8.64 -40.14
N GLU A 87 13.71 -9.88 -40.60
CA GLU A 87 13.48 -11.10 -39.83
C GLU A 87 14.12 -10.96 -38.46
N LEU A 88 13.30 -10.88 -37.41
CA LEU A 88 13.75 -11.02 -36.04
C LEU A 88 14.15 -12.48 -35.85
N ASP A 89 15.38 -12.80 -36.22
CA ASP A 89 16.03 -14.09 -35.99
C ASP A 89 16.31 -14.26 -34.49
N ASP A 90 15.29 -14.65 -33.72
CA ASP A 90 15.40 -15.03 -32.30
C ASP A 90 14.14 -15.78 -31.77
N ASP A 91 13.46 -16.55 -32.63
CA ASP A 91 12.18 -17.18 -32.26
C ASP A 91 12.37 -18.42 -31.36
N VAL A 92 12.43 -18.18 -30.05
CA VAL A 92 12.14 -19.21 -29.05
C VAL A 92 10.76 -19.81 -29.39
N PRO A 93 10.62 -21.14 -29.59
CA PRO A 93 9.34 -21.75 -29.90
C PRO A 93 8.26 -21.33 -28.90
N ILE A 94 7.07 -21.02 -29.40
CA ILE A 94 5.97 -20.52 -28.56
C ILE A 94 5.65 -21.47 -27.39
N GLU A 95 5.81 -22.78 -27.59
CA GLU A 95 5.62 -23.78 -26.55
C GLU A 95 6.65 -23.65 -25.41
N ASP A 96 7.90 -23.33 -25.75
CA ASP A 96 8.95 -23.10 -24.76
C ASP A 96 8.68 -21.80 -23.98
N LEU A 97 8.21 -20.75 -24.65
CA LEU A 97 7.76 -19.52 -24.00
C LEU A 97 6.60 -19.80 -23.04
N ILE A 98 5.58 -20.55 -23.47
CA ILE A 98 4.42 -20.92 -22.64
C ILE A 98 4.86 -21.74 -21.43
N ASN A 99 5.76 -22.71 -21.61
CA ASN A 99 6.28 -23.53 -20.52
C ASN A 99 7.11 -22.70 -19.53
N GLU A 100 7.94 -21.78 -20.01
CA GLU A 100 8.66 -20.84 -19.16
C GLU A 100 7.69 -19.95 -18.37
N ARG A 101 6.61 -19.46 -19.00
CA ARG A 101 5.55 -18.69 -18.32
C ARG A 101 4.84 -19.52 -17.25
N LYS A 102 4.51 -20.79 -17.51
CA LYS A 102 3.89 -21.71 -16.52
C LYS A 102 4.81 -21.93 -15.32
N GLU A 103 6.09 -22.21 -15.54
CA GLU A 103 7.05 -22.42 -14.46
C GLU A 103 7.34 -21.12 -13.69
N ARG A 104 7.42 -19.99 -14.38
CA ARG A 104 7.48 -18.66 -13.74
C ARG A 104 6.24 -18.41 -12.89
N PHE A 105 5.04 -18.73 -13.37
CA PHE A 105 3.81 -18.60 -12.60
C PHE A 105 3.83 -19.46 -11.33
N LYS A 106 4.16 -20.76 -11.43
CA LYS A 106 4.26 -21.65 -10.26
C LYS A 106 5.24 -21.10 -9.22
N ARG A 107 6.41 -20.61 -9.66
CA ARG A 107 7.40 -19.97 -8.77
C ARG A 107 6.85 -18.71 -8.10
N LEU A 108 6.11 -17.88 -8.85
CA LEU A 108 5.50 -16.66 -8.31
C LEU A 108 4.37 -16.97 -7.32
N ASP A 109 3.53 -17.97 -7.62
CA ASP A 109 2.41 -18.39 -6.78
C ASP A 109 2.91 -18.97 -5.44
N GLY A 110 3.92 -19.85 -5.50
CA GLY A 110 4.62 -20.35 -4.31
C GLY A 110 5.32 -19.25 -3.50
N LYS A 111 5.85 -18.20 -4.15
CA LYS A 111 6.41 -17.02 -3.46
C LYS A 111 5.31 -16.16 -2.82
N LYS A 112 4.16 -16.00 -3.47
CA LYS A 112 3.04 -15.18 -3.00
C LYS A 112 2.43 -15.77 -1.73
N THR A 113 2.22 -17.09 -1.70
CA THR A 113 1.68 -17.82 -0.53
C THR A 113 2.62 -17.77 0.69
N ARG A 114 3.95 -17.73 0.52
CA ARG A 114 4.95 -17.62 1.61
C ARG A 114 5.19 -16.19 2.14
N ARG A 115 4.57 -15.16 1.56
CA ARG A 115 4.85 -13.74 1.85
C ARG A 115 3.93 -13.08 2.89
N HIS A 116 2.99 -13.80 3.48
CA HIS A 116 1.91 -13.16 4.26
C HIS A 116 2.29 -12.70 5.67
N THR A 117 3.23 -13.36 6.34
CA THR A 117 3.65 -12.99 7.70
C THR A 117 5.14 -13.27 7.90
N ARG A 118 5.87 -12.35 8.53
CA ARG A 118 7.26 -12.49 8.94
C ARG A 118 7.31 -12.54 10.46
N LYS A 119 7.73 -13.67 11.02
CA LYS A 119 7.96 -13.82 12.46
C LYS A 119 9.36 -13.30 12.78
N VAL A 120 9.47 -12.39 13.73
CA VAL A 120 10.73 -11.83 14.22
C VAL A 120 10.87 -12.15 15.69
N GLN A 121 11.94 -12.86 16.04
CA GLN A 121 12.25 -13.22 17.42
C GLN A 121 12.94 -12.05 18.11
N VAL A 122 12.23 -11.41 19.04
CA VAL A 122 12.80 -10.39 19.92
C VAL A 122 13.58 -11.13 21.00
N LYS A 123 14.91 -11.02 20.96
CA LYS A 123 15.79 -11.70 21.94
C LYS A 123 15.97 -10.91 23.23
N LEU A 124 15.71 -9.60 23.19
CA LEU A 124 15.83 -8.75 24.36
C LEU A 124 14.68 -9.05 25.33
N PRO A 125 14.97 -9.25 26.63
CA PRO A 125 13.92 -9.30 27.64
C PRO A 125 13.28 -7.92 27.81
N GLY A 126 12.04 -7.93 28.32
CA GLY A 126 11.29 -6.73 28.66
C GLY A 126 10.80 -5.93 27.44
N PRO A 127 10.34 -4.69 27.66
CA PRO A 127 9.78 -3.85 26.62
C PRO A 127 10.82 -3.41 25.59
N VAL A 128 10.39 -3.27 24.35
CA VAL A 128 11.17 -2.70 23.23
C VAL A 128 10.38 -1.58 22.59
N ALA A 129 11.01 -0.75 21.76
CA ALA A 129 10.29 0.26 21.00
C ALA A 129 10.66 0.24 19.52
N ILE A 130 9.73 0.69 18.68
CA ILE A 130 9.96 0.92 17.26
C ILE A 130 9.67 2.39 16.96
N THR A 131 10.70 3.15 16.60
CA THR A 131 10.56 4.50 16.04
C THR A 131 10.34 4.39 14.55
N HIS A 132 9.19 4.84 14.10
CA HIS A 132 8.74 4.75 12.72
C HIS A 132 9.10 6.03 11.98
N PHE A 133 9.99 5.91 11.00
CA PHE A 133 10.46 6.97 10.12
C PHE A 133 9.51 7.02 8.92
N GLY A 134 8.85 8.17 8.73
CA GLY A 134 8.13 8.47 7.49
C GLY A 134 9.08 9.06 6.46
N ASP A 135 8.80 8.79 5.18
CA ASP A 135 9.24 9.53 3.99
C ASP A 135 10.52 10.37 4.19
N PRO A 136 11.70 9.73 4.38
CA PRO A 136 12.90 10.47 4.73
C PRO A 136 13.37 11.45 3.65
N HIS A 137 13.24 11.08 2.37
CA HIS A 137 13.71 11.87 1.23
C HIS A 137 15.07 12.52 1.47
N VAL A 138 16.07 11.71 1.86
CA VAL A 138 17.35 12.20 2.38
C VAL A 138 18.14 13.05 1.38
N ASP A 139 17.83 12.92 0.09
CA ASP A 139 18.46 13.67 -0.99
C ASP A 139 17.77 15.01 -1.29
N ASP A 140 16.60 15.27 -0.72
CA ASP A 140 15.84 16.50 -0.91
C ASP A 140 16.37 17.65 -0.04
N ASP A 141 16.48 18.86 -0.61
CA ASP A 141 16.90 20.06 0.13
C ASP A 141 15.88 20.46 1.21
N GLY A 142 14.62 20.02 1.07
CA GLY A 142 13.55 20.16 2.05
C GLY A 142 13.59 19.11 3.17
N CYS A 143 14.52 18.16 3.17
CA CYS A 143 14.68 17.19 4.26
C CYS A 143 15.16 17.88 5.54
N ASN A 144 14.44 17.69 6.65
CA ASN A 144 14.82 18.15 7.98
C ASN A 144 15.92 17.25 8.57
N TRP A 145 17.12 17.39 8.02
CA TRP A 145 18.34 16.70 8.45
C TRP A 145 18.65 16.85 9.94
N PRO A 146 18.50 18.04 10.58
CA PRO A 146 18.66 18.15 12.02
C PRO A 146 17.78 17.19 12.81
N GLU A 147 16.49 17.10 12.46
CA GLU A 147 15.54 16.22 13.13
C GLU A 147 15.81 14.73 12.82
N LEU A 148 16.20 14.41 11.58
CA LEU A 148 16.59 13.07 11.17
C LEU A 148 17.81 12.58 11.98
N LEU A 149 18.83 13.42 12.10
CA LEU A 149 20.04 13.12 12.87
C LEU A 149 19.74 12.96 14.36
N ARG A 150 18.92 13.84 14.94
CA ARG A 150 18.43 13.72 16.32
C ARG A 150 17.73 12.38 16.55
N THR A 151 16.82 12.01 15.64
CA THR A 151 16.08 10.74 15.74
C THR A 151 17.01 9.53 15.62
N VAL A 152 17.93 9.55 14.66
CA VAL A 152 18.96 8.51 14.48
C VAL A 152 19.81 8.36 15.73
N GLU A 153 20.26 9.48 16.31
CA GLU A 153 21.08 9.49 17.52
C GLU A 153 20.35 8.83 18.69
N VAL A 154 19.11 9.25 18.98
CA VAL A 154 18.31 8.71 20.08
C VAL A 154 18.05 7.21 19.90
N VAL A 155 17.66 6.77 18.69
CA VAL A 155 17.43 5.35 18.41
C VAL A 155 18.72 4.54 18.54
N SER A 156 19.85 5.07 18.08
CA SER A 156 21.15 4.37 18.15
C SER A 156 21.67 4.20 19.58
N LYS A 157 21.35 5.14 20.47
CA LYS A 157 21.85 5.16 21.86
C LYS A 157 20.91 4.50 22.87
N THR A 158 19.63 4.35 22.54
CA THR A 158 18.62 3.80 23.45
C THR A 158 18.54 2.27 23.36
N GLU A 159 18.89 1.57 24.44
CA GLU A 159 18.78 0.12 24.49
C GLU A 159 17.33 -0.37 24.33
N GLY A 160 17.11 -1.30 23.39
CA GLY A 160 15.79 -1.84 23.10
C GLY A 160 14.94 -0.97 22.18
N MET A 161 15.48 0.14 21.68
CA MET A 161 14.86 0.96 20.65
C MET A 161 15.34 0.52 19.26
N PHE A 162 14.40 0.32 18.34
CA PHE A 162 14.64 -0.07 16.95
C PHE A 162 13.97 0.93 16.01
N ALA A 163 14.35 0.93 14.75
CA ALA A 163 13.76 1.77 13.73
C ALA A 163 12.81 1.00 12.80
N GLY A 164 11.83 1.67 12.22
CA GLY A 164 10.98 1.16 11.13
C GLY A 164 10.89 2.19 10.01
N ASN A 165 11.35 1.85 8.80
CA ASN A 165 11.28 2.74 7.63
C ASN A 165 10.00 2.45 6.83
N ILE A 166 9.20 3.49 6.58
CA ILE A 166 7.91 3.42 5.86
C ILE A 166 8.05 3.65 4.34
N GLY A 167 9.24 3.96 3.86
CA GLY A 167 9.57 4.12 2.45
C GLY A 167 9.86 5.55 2.06
N ASP A 168 10.10 5.75 0.78
CA ASP A 168 10.52 7.01 0.16
C ASP A 168 11.78 7.56 0.81
N THR A 169 12.80 6.70 0.85
CA THR A 169 14.12 7.03 1.40
C THR A 169 14.80 8.10 0.56
N THR A 170 14.62 8.05 -0.77
CA THR A 170 15.12 9.05 -1.73
C THR A 170 14.03 9.46 -2.71
N ASN A 171 14.12 10.65 -3.30
CA ASN A 171 13.15 11.17 -4.27
C ASN A 171 13.07 10.39 -5.58
N ASN A 172 14.21 10.06 -6.19
CA ASN A 172 14.29 9.27 -7.42
C ASN A 172 13.29 9.70 -8.52
N TRP A 173 13.22 11.02 -8.78
CA TRP A 173 12.19 11.65 -9.61
C TRP A 173 12.02 11.01 -11.00
N VAL A 174 10.75 10.91 -11.47
CA VAL A 174 10.40 10.36 -12.80
C VAL A 174 9.36 11.18 -13.55
N GLY A 175 9.38 11.05 -14.88
CA GLY A 175 8.40 11.66 -15.77
C GLY A 175 8.28 13.17 -15.56
N ARG A 176 7.06 13.67 -15.35
CA ARG A 176 6.81 15.11 -15.14
C ARG A 176 7.47 15.68 -13.88
N LEU A 177 7.82 14.82 -12.91
CA LEU A 177 8.50 15.23 -11.68
C LEU A 177 10.01 15.36 -11.85
N GLN A 178 10.61 14.88 -12.95
CA GLN A 178 12.06 15.03 -13.21
C GLN A 178 12.50 16.50 -13.23
N ARG A 179 11.61 17.44 -13.56
CA ARG A 179 11.89 18.88 -13.48
C ARG A 179 12.32 19.33 -12.08
N LEU A 180 11.81 18.67 -11.03
CA LEU A 180 12.15 18.98 -9.64
C LEU A 180 13.61 18.65 -9.31
N TRP A 181 14.23 17.75 -10.08
CA TRP A 181 15.67 17.50 -9.97
C TRP A 181 16.51 18.73 -10.32
N GLY A 182 16.02 19.63 -11.18
CA GLY A 182 16.67 20.91 -11.48
C GLY A 182 16.66 21.91 -10.30
N HIS A 183 15.87 21.62 -9.26
CA HIS A 183 15.78 22.41 -8.04
C HIS A 183 16.43 21.71 -6.83
N GLN A 184 17.02 20.53 -7.03
CA GLN A 184 17.67 19.74 -5.99
C GLN A 184 19.18 19.91 -6.10
N SER A 185 19.85 20.23 -4.99
CA SER A 185 21.31 20.40 -4.98
C SER A 185 22.08 19.07 -4.99
N THR A 186 21.45 17.99 -4.54
CA THR A 186 22.04 16.65 -4.39
C THR A 186 22.11 15.88 -5.71
N THR A 187 23.30 15.36 -6.04
CA THR A 187 23.50 14.44 -7.18
C THR A 187 22.98 13.03 -6.89
N VAL A 188 22.84 12.21 -7.93
CA VAL A 188 22.43 10.79 -7.78
C VAL A 188 23.43 10.01 -6.91
N ASP A 189 24.73 10.23 -7.08
CA ASP A 189 25.76 9.55 -6.29
C ASP A 189 25.71 9.95 -4.81
N GLU A 190 25.44 11.22 -4.51
CA GLU A 190 25.23 11.68 -3.15
C GLU A 190 23.95 11.08 -2.56
N ALA A 191 22.84 11.06 -3.29
CA ALA A 191 21.60 10.44 -2.85
C ALA A 191 21.81 8.96 -2.47
N ILE A 192 22.57 8.21 -3.27
CA ILE A 192 22.95 6.82 -2.99
C ILE A 192 23.76 6.72 -1.69
N ARG A 193 24.75 7.60 -1.49
CA ARG A 193 25.58 7.61 -0.27
C ARG A 193 24.77 7.95 0.98
N LEU A 194 23.85 8.90 0.88
CA LEU A 194 22.96 9.30 1.98
C LEU A 194 21.98 8.18 2.35
N ALA A 195 21.37 7.53 1.34
CA ALA A 195 20.51 6.36 1.57
C ALA A 195 21.29 5.20 2.20
N HIS A 196 22.48 4.90 1.68
CA HIS A 196 23.36 3.88 2.24
C HIS A 196 23.73 4.18 3.70
N TRP A 197 24.10 5.42 4.01
CA TRP A 197 24.35 5.86 5.39
C TRP A 197 23.14 5.58 6.28
N LEU A 198 21.94 6.05 5.90
CA LEU A 198 20.74 5.91 6.74
C LEU A 198 20.41 4.45 7.05
N PHE A 199 20.48 3.55 6.06
CA PHE A 199 20.23 2.12 6.29
C PHE A 199 21.21 1.48 7.27
N HIS A 200 22.42 2.02 7.42
CA HIS A 200 23.45 1.51 8.32
C HIS A 200 23.54 2.25 9.66
N SER A 201 22.84 3.37 9.82
CA SER A 201 22.92 4.21 11.03
C SER A 201 22.20 3.64 12.26
N VAL A 202 21.14 2.84 12.06
CA VAL A 202 20.29 2.32 13.15
C VAL A 202 19.86 0.87 12.91
N PRO A 203 19.50 0.11 13.96
CA PRO A 203 18.94 -1.23 13.79
C PRO A 203 17.47 -1.15 13.34
N TRP A 204 17.18 -1.59 12.12
CA TRP A 204 15.84 -1.58 11.55
C TRP A 204 15.08 -2.87 11.86
N MET A 205 13.96 -2.74 12.57
CA MET A 205 12.96 -3.81 12.69
C MET A 205 12.34 -4.10 11.31
N TYR A 206 12.10 -3.05 10.52
CA TYR A 206 11.64 -3.22 9.16
C TYR A 206 11.98 -2.04 8.26
N CYS A 207 12.03 -2.31 6.96
CA CYS A 207 11.99 -1.31 5.91
C CYS A 207 10.94 -1.72 4.87
N VAL A 208 9.99 -0.83 4.59
CA VAL A 208 9.02 -0.96 3.51
C VAL A 208 9.41 0.00 2.39
N LEU A 209 9.28 -0.42 1.13
CA LEU A 209 9.51 0.48 0.01
C LEU A 209 8.29 1.34 -0.31
N GLY A 210 8.53 2.63 -0.49
CA GLY A 210 7.57 3.60 -0.99
C GLY A 210 7.45 3.61 -2.51
N ASN A 211 6.73 4.58 -3.07
CA ASN A 211 6.63 4.69 -4.52
C ASN A 211 7.90 5.28 -5.15
N HIS A 212 8.53 6.27 -4.52
CA HIS A 212 9.77 6.88 -5.00
C HIS A 212 10.90 5.85 -5.02
N ASP A 213 10.95 5.02 -3.98
CA ASP A 213 11.90 3.90 -3.89
C ASP A 213 11.79 2.90 -5.05
N LYS A 214 10.63 2.79 -5.71
CA LYS A 214 10.38 1.80 -6.78
C LYS A 214 10.57 2.35 -8.18
N TRP A 215 10.58 3.67 -8.34
CA TRP A 215 10.83 4.31 -9.62
C TRP A 215 12.24 3.98 -10.14
N ASN A 216 12.48 4.08 -11.45
CA ASN A 216 13.80 3.86 -12.07
C ASN A 216 14.58 2.60 -11.59
N HIS A 217 13.91 1.48 -11.31
CA HIS A 217 14.56 0.29 -10.73
C HIS A 217 15.24 0.52 -9.35
N GLY A 218 14.80 1.55 -8.62
CA GLY A 218 15.31 1.90 -7.29
C GLY A 218 15.15 0.78 -6.26
N ALA A 219 14.14 -0.08 -6.41
CA ALA A 219 13.91 -1.19 -5.49
C ALA A 219 15.09 -2.19 -5.48
N GLN A 220 15.71 -2.40 -6.65
CA GLN A 220 16.90 -3.24 -6.79
C GLN A 220 18.12 -2.57 -6.15
N LEU A 221 18.29 -1.26 -6.39
CA LEU A 221 19.36 -0.47 -5.81
C LEU A 221 19.28 -0.44 -4.28
N LEU A 222 18.12 -0.10 -3.71
CA LEU A 222 17.93 -0.09 -2.25
C LEU A 222 18.14 -1.48 -1.64
N ARG A 223 17.75 -2.55 -2.34
CA ARG A 223 18.06 -3.92 -1.90
C ARG A 223 19.57 -4.19 -1.87
N TYR A 224 20.33 -3.60 -2.79
CA TYR A 224 21.78 -3.69 -2.77
C TYR A 224 22.38 -2.83 -1.64
N LEU A 225 21.93 -1.58 -1.47
CA LEU A 225 22.41 -0.67 -0.43
C LEU A 225 22.10 -1.15 0.99
N THR A 226 21.14 -2.05 1.16
CA THR A 226 20.78 -2.66 2.44
C THR A 226 21.55 -3.95 2.75
N GLN A 227 22.43 -4.41 1.85
CA GLN A 227 23.29 -5.56 2.14
C GLN A 227 24.26 -5.22 3.27
N GLY A 228 24.28 -6.05 4.32
CA GLY A 228 25.10 -5.81 5.52
C GLY A 228 24.44 -4.90 6.57
N ALA A 229 23.36 -4.20 6.22
CA ALA A 229 22.58 -3.42 7.17
C ALA A 229 21.83 -4.31 8.16
N LYS A 230 21.62 -3.79 9.38
CA LYS A 230 20.87 -4.49 10.44
C LYS A 230 19.37 -4.36 10.22
N ILE A 231 18.81 -5.11 9.27
CA ILE A 231 17.38 -5.06 8.91
C ILE A 231 16.73 -6.42 9.13
N ALA A 232 15.75 -6.50 10.03
CA ALA A 232 15.05 -7.77 10.29
C ALA A 232 14.04 -8.12 9.18
N VAL A 233 13.30 -7.14 8.65
CA VAL A 233 12.33 -7.35 7.57
C VAL A 233 12.46 -6.27 6.49
N PHE A 234 12.88 -6.67 5.28
CA PHE A 234 12.83 -5.81 4.10
C PHE A 234 11.66 -6.23 3.19
N ALA A 235 10.68 -5.34 3.00
CA ALA A 235 9.45 -5.65 2.29
C ALA A 235 9.15 -4.62 1.17
N GLU A 236 8.90 -5.10 -0.04
CA GLU A 236 8.61 -4.19 -1.16
C GLU A 236 7.23 -3.53 -1.05
N ASN A 237 6.26 -4.10 -0.35
CA ASN A 237 4.88 -3.56 -0.37
C ASN A 237 4.20 -3.52 1.00
N THR A 238 4.33 -4.59 1.78
CA THR A 238 3.70 -4.69 3.09
C THR A 238 4.59 -5.53 3.99
N ALA A 239 5.00 -4.96 5.11
CA ALA A 239 5.61 -5.73 6.18
C ALA A 239 4.51 -6.12 7.17
N ARG A 240 4.13 -7.40 7.16
CA ARG A 240 3.25 -8.02 8.16
C ARG A 240 4.13 -8.79 9.12
N ILE A 241 4.37 -8.22 10.29
CA ILE A 241 5.38 -8.67 11.24
C ILE A 241 4.69 -9.17 12.49
N GLU A 242 5.05 -10.37 12.93
CA GLU A 242 4.70 -10.89 14.26
C GLU A 242 5.96 -10.88 15.11
N LEU A 243 5.98 -10.05 16.14
CA LEU A 243 7.06 -9.93 17.09
C LEU A 243 6.85 -10.96 18.20
N GLU A 244 7.71 -11.96 18.25
CA GLU A 244 7.69 -13.01 19.27
C GLU A 244 8.69 -12.64 20.36
N PHE A 245 8.18 -12.44 21.57
CA PHE A 245 8.96 -12.03 22.73
C PHE A 245 9.31 -13.23 23.61
N PRO A 246 10.37 -13.15 24.45
CA PRO A 246 10.71 -14.23 25.37
C PRO A 246 9.60 -14.52 26.39
N LYS A 247 8.78 -13.50 26.70
CA LYS A 247 7.60 -13.58 27.58
C LYS A 247 6.50 -12.66 27.05
N GLY A 248 5.24 -13.04 27.31
CA GLY A 248 4.05 -12.29 26.91
C GLY A 248 3.49 -12.72 25.56
N ASP A 249 2.40 -12.08 25.16
CA ASP A 249 1.74 -12.39 23.89
C ASP A 249 2.49 -11.72 22.72
N PRO A 250 2.52 -12.34 21.52
CA PRO A 250 3.08 -11.71 20.34
C PRO A 250 2.34 -10.41 20.00
N LEU A 251 3.09 -9.39 19.58
CA LEU A 251 2.55 -8.14 19.05
C LEU A 251 2.80 -8.05 17.56
N ARG A 252 1.83 -7.51 16.82
CA ARG A 252 1.81 -7.54 15.37
C ARG A 252 1.80 -6.15 14.76
N VAL A 253 2.66 -5.95 13.76
CA VAL A 253 2.78 -4.70 13.00
C VAL A 253 2.41 -4.97 11.55
N VAL A 254 1.54 -4.13 10.99
CA VAL A 254 1.27 -4.04 9.56
C VAL A 254 1.77 -2.67 9.09
N ALA A 255 2.93 -2.66 8.45
CA ALA A 255 3.51 -1.45 7.89
C ALA A 255 3.38 -1.45 6.36
N ARG A 256 2.94 -0.32 5.81
CA ARG A 256 2.86 -0.05 4.37
C ARG A 256 3.23 1.39 4.12
N HIS A 257 3.80 1.68 2.96
CA HIS A 257 3.99 3.07 2.57
C HIS A 257 2.67 3.85 2.52
N ASP A 258 1.62 3.29 1.90
CA ASP A 258 0.23 3.78 2.03
C ASP A 258 -0.79 2.62 2.13
N PHE A 259 -1.93 2.90 2.75
CA PHE A 259 -3.10 2.03 2.77
C PHE A 259 -4.18 2.51 1.81
N LYS A 260 -4.86 1.56 1.17
CA LYS A 260 -5.93 1.89 0.24
C LYS A 260 -7.12 2.53 0.98
N GLY A 261 -7.50 3.73 0.53
CA GLY A 261 -8.63 4.49 1.01
C GLY A 261 -8.20 5.86 1.53
N SER A 262 -9.04 6.86 1.29
CA SER A 262 -8.86 8.22 1.80
C SER A 262 -10.20 8.78 2.29
N SER A 263 -10.15 9.77 3.18
CA SER A 263 -11.32 10.48 3.67
C SER A 263 -10.92 11.91 4.02
N ILE A 264 -11.76 12.87 3.61
CA ILE A 264 -11.63 14.27 4.01
C ILE A 264 -11.97 14.49 5.50
N TRP A 265 -12.71 13.55 6.11
CA TRP A 265 -13.18 13.64 7.50
C TRP A 265 -12.26 12.92 8.49
N ASN A 266 -11.54 11.89 8.03
CA ASN A 266 -10.61 11.14 8.86
C ASN A 266 -9.34 10.85 8.07
N ARG A 267 -8.26 11.56 8.40
CA ARG A 267 -6.98 11.40 7.73
C ARG A 267 -6.36 10.00 7.94
N ALA A 268 -6.65 9.34 9.07
CA ALA A 268 -6.24 7.95 9.35
C ALA A 268 -7.12 6.88 8.65
N HIS A 269 -8.02 7.28 7.74
CA HIS A 269 -8.99 6.34 7.14
C HIS A 269 -8.36 5.11 6.49
N GLY A 270 -7.23 5.24 5.79
CA GLY A 270 -6.53 4.12 5.17
C GLY A 270 -6.16 3.01 6.17
N PRO A 271 -5.26 3.28 7.14
CA PRO A 271 -4.88 2.29 8.15
C PRO A 271 -6.05 1.85 9.04
N LEU A 272 -6.99 2.74 9.37
CA LEU A 272 -8.18 2.40 10.16
C LEU A 272 -9.14 1.46 9.40
N ARG A 273 -9.33 1.68 8.10
CA ARG A 273 -10.14 0.78 7.27
C ARG A 273 -9.49 -0.60 7.23
N GLU A 274 -8.16 -0.67 7.09
CA GLU A 274 -7.45 -1.95 7.10
C GLU A 274 -7.59 -2.65 8.45
N SER A 275 -7.49 -1.93 9.57
CA SER A 275 -7.64 -2.51 10.90
C SER A 275 -9.01 -3.11 11.14
N LYS A 276 -10.07 -2.53 10.56
CA LYS A 276 -11.44 -3.05 10.66
C LYS A 276 -11.71 -4.23 9.71
N LEU A 277 -11.19 -4.18 8.48
CA LEU A 277 -11.48 -5.21 7.47
C LEU A 277 -10.57 -6.44 7.59
N ASN A 278 -9.33 -6.24 8.05
CA ASN A 278 -8.33 -7.28 8.23
C ASN A 278 -7.67 -7.16 9.61
N PRO A 279 -8.42 -7.42 10.72
CA PRO A 279 -8.00 -7.16 12.11
C PRO A 279 -6.91 -8.13 12.62
N TRP A 280 -5.79 -8.22 11.91
CA TRP A 280 -4.69 -9.12 12.23
C TRP A 280 -3.60 -8.45 13.08
N GLY A 281 -3.25 -7.20 12.77
CA GLY A 281 -2.17 -6.43 13.39
C GLY A 281 -2.65 -5.55 14.54
N ASP A 282 -1.81 -5.34 15.55
CA ASP A 282 -2.09 -4.43 16.67
C ASP A 282 -1.75 -2.97 16.32
N ILE A 283 -0.77 -2.80 15.41
CA ILE A 283 -0.34 -1.52 14.83
C ILE A 283 -0.48 -1.59 13.31
N TYR A 284 -1.16 -0.59 12.72
CA TYR A 284 -1.25 -0.32 11.29
C TYR A 284 -0.63 1.04 11.03
N ILE A 285 0.47 1.08 10.29
CA ILE A 285 1.25 2.31 10.14
C ILE A 285 1.65 2.57 8.68
N SER A 286 1.51 3.83 8.27
CA SER A 286 1.87 4.32 6.94
C SER A 286 2.42 5.74 6.93
N GLY A 287 2.80 6.22 5.74
CA GLY A 287 3.38 7.54 5.50
C GLY A 287 2.78 8.14 4.23
N HIS A 288 3.62 8.42 3.22
CA HIS A 288 3.27 8.80 1.84
C HIS A 288 2.68 10.21 1.66
N ARG A 289 1.80 10.63 2.56
CA ARG A 289 1.00 11.86 2.38
C ARG A 289 1.59 13.08 3.07
N HIS A 290 2.76 12.96 3.69
CA HIS A 290 3.42 14.02 4.45
C HIS A 290 2.50 14.68 5.51
N ILE A 291 1.70 13.85 6.19
CA ILE A 291 0.84 14.24 7.31
C ILE A 291 1.04 13.27 8.47
N TRP A 292 0.74 13.73 9.67
CA TRP A 292 0.74 12.87 10.85
C TRP A 292 -0.67 12.70 11.42
N VAL A 293 -1.00 11.49 11.86
CA VAL A 293 -2.28 11.15 12.47
C VAL A 293 -2.14 9.97 13.43
N SER A 294 -2.87 10.02 14.54
CA SER A 294 -3.03 8.89 15.46
C SER A 294 -4.52 8.58 15.66
N HIS A 295 -4.93 7.34 15.47
CA HIS A 295 -6.26 6.85 15.85
C HIS A 295 -6.14 5.54 16.63
N HIS A 296 -6.87 5.46 17.74
CA HIS A 296 -6.89 4.29 18.62
C HIS A 296 -8.32 3.90 18.92
N GLU A 297 -8.62 2.62 18.78
CA GLU A 297 -9.94 2.08 19.12
C GLU A 297 -9.83 0.60 19.47
N GLU A 298 -10.85 0.08 20.16
CA GLU A 298 -11.02 -1.35 20.33
C GLU A 298 -11.67 -1.93 19.07
N GLY A 299 -11.08 -3.00 18.53
CA GLY A 299 -11.63 -3.75 17.41
C GLY A 299 -12.86 -4.57 17.82
N THR A 300 -13.61 -5.06 16.84
CA THR A 300 -14.77 -5.94 17.09
C THR A 300 -14.38 -7.28 17.75
N ASP A 301 -13.09 -7.61 17.74
CA ASP A 301 -12.49 -8.76 18.42
C ASP A 301 -12.02 -8.45 19.85
N GLY A 302 -12.34 -7.27 20.39
CA GLY A 302 -11.97 -6.84 21.74
C GLY A 302 -10.48 -6.49 21.90
N LYS A 303 -9.75 -6.30 20.79
CA LYS A 303 -8.33 -5.97 20.83
C LYS A 303 -8.09 -4.49 20.53
N PRO A 304 -7.25 -3.78 21.31
CA PRO A 304 -6.84 -2.42 20.98
C PRO A 304 -6.08 -2.38 19.65
N ARG A 305 -6.42 -1.42 18.79
CA ARG A 305 -5.80 -1.23 17.47
C ARG A 305 -5.28 0.20 17.33
N HIS A 306 -4.12 0.34 16.70
CA HIS A 306 -3.44 1.59 16.50
C HIS A 306 -3.32 1.84 15.00
N ALA A 307 -4.00 2.86 14.49
CA ALA A 307 -3.93 3.30 13.10
C ALA A 307 -3.16 4.62 13.04
N LEU A 308 -1.95 4.56 12.50
CA LEU A 308 -0.96 5.63 12.54
C LEU A 308 -0.57 6.06 11.13
N ILE A 309 -0.38 7.37 10.93
CA ILE A 309 0.29 7.91 9.75
C ILE A 309 1.41 8.81 10.25
N VAL A 310 2.62 8.62 9.74
CA VAL A 310 3.77 9.51 10.00
C VAL A 310 3.97 10.44 8.82
N ARG A 311 4.36 11.69 9.11
CA ARG A 311 4.60 12.69 8.07
C ARG A 311 5.90 12.41 7.32
N GLY A 312 6.95 12.09 8.06
CA GLY A 312 8.30 11.97 7.52
C GLY A 312 9.11 13.25 7.57
N PHE A 313 10.34 13.16 7.09
CA PHE A 313 11.37 14.18 7.30
C PHE A 313 11.44 15.21 6.18
N LYS A 314 10.73 15.01 5.05
CA LYS A 314 10.55 16.06 4.05
C LYS A 314 9.67 17.18 4.59
N ALA A 315 10.31 18.24 5.07
CA ALA A 315 9.64 19.32 5.76
C ALA A 315 9.08 20.38 4.82
N TYR A 316 9.80 20.66 3.74
CA TYR A 316 9.42 21.61 2.71
C TYR A 316 9.11 20.87 1.42
N ASP A 317 7.90 21.05 0.89
CA ASP A 317 7.44 20.36 -0.31
C ASP A 317 6.78 21.34 -1.29
N GLU A 318 7.57 21.87 -2.23
CA GLU A 318 7.10 22.81 -3.26
C GLU A 318 5.89 22.25 -4.05
N TYR A 319 5.80 20.92 -4.20
CA TYR A 319 4.65 20.29 -4.83
C TYR A 319 3.38 20.42 -3.98
N ALA A 320 3.50 20.26 -2.67
CA ALA A 320 2.39 20.44 -1.74
C ALA A 320 1.91 21.90 -1.74
N GLU A 321 2.84 22.85 -1.72
CA GLU A 321 2.55 24.29 -1.86
C GLU A 321 1.82 24.59 -3.17
N THR A 322 2.36 24.12 -4.30
CA THR A 322 1.77 24.31 -5.64
C THR A 322 0.35 23.75 -5.73
N CYS A 323 0.10 22.62 -5.06
CA CYS A 323 -1.21 21.96 -5.05
C CYS A 323 -2.15 22.49 -3.96
N GLY A 324 -1.71 23.44 -3.13
CA GLY A 324 -2.49 24.02 -2.04
C GLY A 324 -2.82 23.03 -0.91
N PHE A 325 -1.99 22.01 -0.71
CA PHE A 325 -2.15 21.08 0.41
C PHE A 325 -1.69 21.72 1.72
N TYR A 326 -2.39 21.41 2.80
CA TYR A 326 -1.99 21.87 4.13
C TYR A 326 -0.79 21.05 4.64
N GLU A 327 0.35 21.71 4.78
CA GLU A 327 1.59 21.12 5.29
C GLU A 327 1.59 21.07 6.82
N HIS A 328 1.61 19.85 7.35
CA HIS A 328 1.82 19.65 8.79
C HIS A 328 3.26 20.03 9.16
N GLN A 329 3.48 20.52 10.38
CA GLN A 329 4.80 21.00 10.85
C GLN A 329 5.49 20.05 11.84
N HIS A 330 4.88 18.90 12.13
CA HIS A 330 5.32 17.95 13.16
C HIS A 330 5.06 16.51 12.70
N GLY A 331 5.46 15.53 13.51
CA GLY A 331 5.14 14.12 13.32
C GLY A 331 6.01 13.44 12.27
N GLU A 332 7.25 13.91 12.13
CA GLU A 332 8.32 13.35 11.31
C GLU A 332 8.51 11.85 11.60
N SER A 333 8.45 11.49 12.88
CA SER A 333 8.45 10.10 13.35
C SER A 333 7.43 9.88 14.46
N VAL A 334 7.13 8.60 14.73
CA VAL A 334 6.35 8.20 15.91
C VAL A 334 6.95 6.93 16.50
N THR A 335 7.02 6.83 17.83
CA THR A 335 7.53 5.65 18.51
C THR A 335 6.39 4.83 19.10
N THR A 336 6.39 3.52 18.82
CA THR A 336 5.55 2.55 19.50
C THR A 336 6.38 1.78 20.54
N ILE A 337 6.06 1.94 21.82
CA ILE A 337 6.65 1.19 22.91
C ILE A 337 5.80 -0.06 23.15
N LEU A 338 6.45 -1.22 23.12
CA LEU A 338 5.85 -2.53 23.09
C LEU A 338 6.18 -3.28 24.38
N ASP A 339 5.18 -3.48 25.24
CA ASP A 339 5.28 -4.21 26.50
C ASP A 339 4.34 -5.43 26.48
N PRO A 340 4.81 -6.58 25.95
CA PRO A 340 3.95 -7.75 25.70
C PRO A 340 3.40 -8.39 26.98
N THR A 341 4.02 -8.09 28.12
CA THR A 341 3.68 -8.64 29.44
C THR A 341 2.82 -7.69 30.28
N HIS A 342 2.49 -6.50 29.77
CA HIS A 342 1.66 -5.57 30.51
C HIS A 342 0.25 -6.17 30.73
N PRO A 343 -0.29 -6.13 31.98
CA PRO A 343 -1.57 -6.76 32.32
C PRO A 343 -2.76 -6.12 31.61
N SER A 344 -2.73 -4.79 31.43
CA SER A 344 -3.73 -4.08 30.62
C SER A 344 -3.36 -4.17 29.12
N PRO A 345 -4.22 -4.72 28.24
CA PRO A 345 -4.00 -4.76 26.80
C PRO A 345 -3.78 -3.37 26.17
N MET A 346 -4.45 -2.35 26.71
CA MET A 346 -4.32 -0.95 26.26
C MET A 346 -2.93 -0.35 26.48
N GLN A 347 -2.11 -0.97 27.33
CA GLN A 347 -0.78 -0.49 27.69
C GLN A 347 0.33 -1.37 27.11
N ARG A 348 -0.03 -2.41 26.34
CA ARG A 348 0.93 -3.27 25.63
C ARG A 348 1.53 -2.57 24.41
N VAL A 349 0.82 -1.59 23.86
CA VAL A 349 1.31 -0.68 22.83
C VAL A 349 1.06 0.74 23.30
N GLN A 350 2.12 1.53 23.44
CA GLN A 350 2.04 2.94 23.79
C GLN A 350 2.64 3.77 22.65
N VAL A 351 1.90 4.77 22.19
CA VAL A 351 2.31 5.66 21.08
C VAL A 351 2.82 6.97 21.65
N VAL A 352 4.04 7.36 21.28
CA VAL A 352 4.71 8.58 21.73
C VAL A 352 5.31 9.28 20.51
N TRP A 353 5.03 10.57 20.35
CA TRP A 353 5.43 11.32 19.15
C TRP A 353 6.81 11.98 19.27
N ASP A 354 7.25 12.30 20.50
CA ASP A 354 8.62 12.75 20.73
C ASP A 354 9.54 11.55 20.99
N VAL A 355 10.65 11.48 20.24
CA VAL A 355 11.58 10.34 20.28
C VAL A 355 12.40 10.30 21.57
N GLU A 356 12.73 11.45 22.16
CA GLU A 356 13.48 11.53 23.43
C GLU A 356 12.59 11.12 24.60
N GLU A 357 11.35 11.62 24.65
CA GLU A 357 10.36 11.18 25.64
C GLU A 357 10.09 9.68 25.53
N ALA A 358 10.01 9.15 24.31
CA ALA A 358 9.84 7.72 24.10
C ALA A 358 11.03 6.91 24.62
N ALA A 359 12.26 7.40 24.44
CA ALA A 359 13.46 6.79 24.97
C ALA A 359 13.51 6.82 26.51
N ASP A 360 13.09 7.92 27.13
CA ASP A 360 12.98 8.05 28.58
C ASP A 360 11.95 7.06 29.15
N ILE A 361 10.76 6.98 28.54
CA ILE A 361 9.70 6.04 28.95
C ILE A 361 10.18 4.59 28.76
N LEU A 362 10.82 4.27 27.65
CA LEU A 362 11.36 2.93 27.39
C LEU A 362 12.41 2.56 28.45
N THR A 363 13.36 3.45 28.72
CA THR A 363 14.41 3.25 29.72
C THR A 363 13.82 3.02 31.10
N TRP A 364 12.84 3.84 31.50
CA TRP A 364 12.09 3.67 32.74
C TRP A 364 11.37 2.31 32.81
N LYS A 365 10.66 1.91 31.75
CA LYS A 365 9.97 0.62 31.68
C LYS A 365 10.98 -0.53 31.80
N ARG A 366 12.08 -0.50 31.04
CA ARG A 366 13.13 -1.54 31.08
C ARG A 366 13.81 -1.62 32.45
N GLY A 367 14.00 -0.49 33.14
CA GLY A 367 14.52 -0.47 34.50
C GLY A 367 13.59 -1.18 35.50
N LYS A 368 12.27 -1.08 35.34
CA LYS A 368 11.30 -1.87 36.14
C LYS A 368 11.38 -3.38 35.90
N TYR A 369 11.88 -3.81 34.74
CA TYR A 369 12.16 -5.22 34.45
C TYR A 369 13.51 -5.70 35.02
N GLY A 370 14.24 -4.84 35.74
CA GLY A 370 15.57 -5.15 36.29
C GLY A 370 16.66 -5.22 35.22
N LEU A 371 16.43 -4.63 34.03
CA LEU A 371 17.32 -4.71 32.88
C LEU A 371 18.25 -3.50 32.73
N THR A 372 17.94 -2.40 33.42
CA THR A 372 18.72 -1.17 33.39
C THR A 372 19.03 -0.75 34.83
N SER A 373 20.30 -0.50 35.17
CA SER A 373 20.64 0.09 36.46
C SER A 373 20.13 1.53 36.50
N TYR A 374 19.21 1.81 37.42
CA TYR A 374 18.55 3.10 37.61
C TYR A 374 19.47 4.21 38.18
N SER A 375 20.74 4.26 37.78
CA SER A 375 21.75 5.06 38.48
C SER A 375 21.97 6.48 37.93
N ASN A 376 21.36 6.91 36.82
CA ASN A 376 21.72 8.19 36.19
C ASN A 376 20.59 9.11 35.70
N LEU A 377 19.33 8.94 36.14
CA LEU A 377 18.29 9.94 35.86
C LEU A 377 18.10 10.90 37.05
N ARG A 378 18.87 12.00 36.98
CA ARG A 378 18.65 13.33 37.57
C ARG A 378 18.49 13.44 39.10
N ARG A 379 19.55 13.96 39.74
CA ARG A 379 19.41 15.08 40.69
C ARG A 379 19.25 16.38 39.93
#